data_AF-A0A0F9NBA6-F1
#
_entry.id   AF-A0A0F9NBA6-F1
#
_cell.length_a   1.000
_cell.length_b   1.000
_cell.length_c   1.000
_cell.angle_alpha   90.00
_cell.angle_beta   90.00
_cell.angle_gamma   90.00
#
_symmetry.space_group_name_H-M   'P 1'
#
loop_
_entity.id
_entity.type
_entity.pdbx_description
1 polymer ?
#
loop_
_entity_poly.entity_id
_entity_poly.type
_entity_poly.pdbx_seq_one_letter_code
_entity_poly.pdbx_strand_id
1 'polypeptide(L)'
;MNRQSQVSKIATNRSLGPGVPPEVRIKYPHMLSEDHAAWTAFIESEWNMLDEVWYDVHVGAPMDLPRDSPNYMKAVVDGVSRKRIDVVGRDRGMLWIIEVKPFANMTAIGQVVTYAKLFNQEFDISPPALPMIVSMTLDRDILEIGEHLGVKMLSMDGVTL
;
A
#
# COMPACT_ATOMS: atom_id res chain seq x y z
N MET A 1 -29.17 19.56 16.87
CA MET A 1 -28.68 18.36 17.56
C MET A 1 -28.04 17.45 16.51
N ASN A 2 -26.75 17.65 16.20
CA ASN A 2 -26.06 16.90 15.15
C ASN A 2 -25.25 15.76 15.79
N ARG A 3 -25.65 14.51 15.52
CA ARG A 3 -24.82 13.32 15.79
C ARG A 3 -23.67 13.31 14.79
N GLN A 4 -22.51 13.83 15.18
CA GLN A 4 -21.27 13.42 14.53
C GLN A 4 -21.07 11.94 14.84
N SER A 5 -21.06 11.11 13.80
CA SER A 5 -20.66 9.71 13.90
C SER A 5 -19.19 9.66 14.30
N GLN A 6 -18.91 9.38 15.57
CA GLN A 6 -17.59 8.97 16.02
C GLN A 6 -17.27 7.63 15.34
N VAL A 7 -16.59 7.67 14.20
CA VAL A 7 -15.84 6.52 13.72
C VAL A 7 -14.74 6.32 14.77
N SER A 8 -14.90 5.30 15.60
CA SER A 8 -13.95 4.93 16.65
C SER A 8 -12.56 4.79 16.01
N LYS A 9 -11.60 5.59 16.48
CA LYS A 9 -10.18 5.38 16.14
C LYS A 9 -9.78 4.01 16.70
N ILE A 10 -9.72 3.00 15.84
CA ILE A 10 -9.08 1.73 16.17
C ILE A 10 -7.57 2.00 16.09
N ALA A 11 -7.03 2.68 17.11
CA ALA A 11 -5.59 2.82 17.29
C ALA A 11 -5.10 1.46 17.82
N THR A 12 -4.80 0.56 16.90
CA THR A 12 -4.00 -0.63 17.23
C THR A 12 -2.56 -0.17 17.15
N ASN A 13 -1.77 -0.22 18.23
CA ASN A 13 -0.38 0.23 18.17
C ASN A 13 0.47 -0.87 17.51
N ARG A 14 0.28 -1.07 16.20
CA ARG A 14 0.90 -2.18 15.44
C ARG A 14 2.33 -1.82 15.07
N SER A 15 3.21 -2.81 15.14
CA SER A 15 4.58 -2.73 14.62
C SER A 15 4.65 -3.39 13.25
N LEU A 16 5.43 -2.81 12.34
CA LEU A 16 5.76 -3.41 11.05
C LEU A 16 6.70 -4.63 11.19
N GLY A 17 7.40 -4.76 12.32
CA GLY A 17 8.52 -5.69 12.46
C GLY A 17 9.74 -5.27 11.62
N PRO A 18 10.78 -6.12 11.51
CA PRO A 18 11.96 -5.81 10.72
C PRO A 18 11.64 -5.79 9.22
N GLY A 19 12.11 -4.75 8.52
CA GLY A 19 12.08 -4.69 7.06
C GLY A 19 13.17 -5.56 6.45
N VAL A 20 13.09 -5.77 5.13
CA VAL A 20 14.13 -6.45 4.34
C VAL A 20 14.66 -5.51 3.26
N PRO A 21 15.89 -5.70 2.76
CA PRO A 21 16.37 -4.94 1.60
C PRO A 21 15.48 -5.17 0.35
N PRO A 22 15.31 -4.16 -0.51
CA PRO A 22 14.61 -4.32 -1.79
C PRO A 22 15.50 -5.10 -2.78
N GLU A 23 15.26 -6.40 -2.87
CA GLU A 23 15.99 -7.31 -3.76
C GLU A 23 15.06 -7.88 -4.82
N VAL A 24 15.60 -8.13 -6.02
CA VAL A 24 14.88 -8.83 -7.09
C VAL A 24 14.58 -10.26 -6.64
N ARG A 25 13.31 -10.68 -6.76
CA ARG A 25 12.85 -12.01 -6.36
C ARG A 25 12.10 -12.70 -7.49
N ILE A 26 12.23 -14.02 -7.52
CA ILE A 26 11.41 -14.89 -8.38
C ILE A 26 9.91 -14.70 -8.05
N LYS A 27 9.59 -14.55 -6.76
CA LYS A 27 8.22 -14.31 -6.27
C LYS A 27 8.21 -13.27 -5.14
N TYR A 28 7.32 -12.28 -5.24
CA TYR A 28 6.98 -11.36 -4.16
C TYR A 28 5.69 -11.83 -3.50
N PRO A 29 5.53 -11.65 -2.17
CA PRO A 29 4.30 -12.02 -1.48
C PRO A 29 3.07 -11.32 -2.09
N HIS A 30 2.08 -12.12 -2.51
CA HIS A 30 0.75 -11.68 -2.96
C HIS A 30 0.68 -10.67 -4.12
N MET A 31 1.78 -10.43 -4.85
CA MET A 31 1.76 -9.73 -6.13
C MET A 31 1.40 -10.66 -7.29
N LEU A 32 0.67 -10.16 -8.28
CA LEU A 32 0.42 -10.88 -9.53
C LEU A 32 1.67 -10.85 -10.43
N SER A 33 1.78 -11.79 -11.36
CA SER A 33 2.93 -11.90 -12.26
C SER A 33 3.20 -10.66 -13.12
N GLU A 34 2.18 -9.85 -13.38
CA GLU A 34 2.30 -8.61 -14.16
C GLU A 34 2.80 -7.45 -13.31
N ASP A 35 2.35 -7.35 -12.05
CA ASP A 35 2.86 -6.37 -11.07
C ASP A 35 4.35 -6.62 -10.78
N HIS A 36 4.76 -7.88 -10.81
CA HIS A 36 6.13 -8.35 -10.65
C HIS A 36 7.13 -7.66 -11.58
N ALA A 37 6.76 -7.45 -12.84
CA ALA A 37 7.63 -6.82 -13.83
C ALA A 37 7.88 -5.34 -13.49
N ALA A 38 6.82 -4.60 -13.15
CA ALA A 38 6.91 -3.21 -12.70
C ALA A 38 7.79 -3.07 -11.46
N TRP A 39 7.59 -3.93 -10.46
CA TRP A 39 8.36 -3.87 -9.23
C TRP A 39 9.83 -4.23 -9.45
N THR A 40 10.12 -5.26 -10.26
CA THR A 40 11.49 -5.66 -10.59
C THR A 40 12.21 -4.54 -11.33
N ALA A 41 11.58 -3.96 -12.35
CA ALA A 41 12.13 -2.83 -13.09
C ALA A 41 12.42 -1.64 -12.17
N PHE A 42 11.54 -1.34 -11.22
CA PHE A 42 11.80 -0.31 -10.21
C PHE A 42 13.00 -0.64 -9.33
N ILE A 43 13.10 -1.85 -8.75
CA ILE A 43 14.23 -2.23 -7.89
C ILE A 43 15.57 -2.08 -8.63
N GLU A 44 15.61 -2.48 -9.91
CA GLU A 44 16.81 -2.42 -10.75
C GLU A 44 17.10 -1.02 -11.29
N SER A 45 16.13 -0.10 -11.23
CA SER A 45 16.29 1.27 -11.73
C SER A 45 17.13 2.14 -10.79
N GLU A 46 17.70 3.19 -11.36
CA GLU A 46 18.33 4.28 -10.60
C GLU A 46 17.32 5.09 -9.75
N TRP A 47 16.02 4.83 -9.91
CA TRP A 47 14.93 5.51 -9.20
C TRP A 47 14.64 4.81 -7.87
N ASN A 48 15.20 3.60 -7.65
CA ASN A 48 15.11 2.90 -6.40
C ASN A 48 15.84 3.67 -5.29
N MET A 49 15.06 4.21 -4.38
CA MET A 49 15.50 4.99 -3.24
C MET A 49 15.30 4.27 -1.90
N LEU A 50 14.86 3.01 -1.93
CA LEU A 50 14.42 2.32 -0.72
C LEU A 50 15.58 1.62 -0.01
N ASP A 51 15.65 1.81 1.31
CA ASP A 51 16.59 1.12 2.20
C ASP A 51 15.99 -0.20 2.71
N GLU A 52 14.69 -0.20 2.98
CA GLU A 52 13.94 -1.35 3.53
C GLU A 52 12.54 -1.43 2.92
N VAL A 53 12.00 -2.64 2.84
CA VAL A 53 10.65 -2.92 2.38
C VAL A 53 9.94 -3.95 3.27
N TRP A 54 8.61 -3.83 3.34
CA TRP A 54 7.68 -4.81 3.89
C TRP A 54 6.63 -5.12 2.83
N TYR A 55 6.45 -6.41 2.52
CA TYR A 55 5.47 -6.86 1.53
C TYR A 55 4.16 -7.28 2.21
N ASP A 56 3.04 -7.15 1.49
CA ASP A 56 1.73 -7.68 1.90
C ASP A 56 1.28 -7.19 3.29
N VAL A 57 1.40 -5.87 3.52
CA VAL A 57 1.07 -5.26 4.80
C VAL A 57 -0.45 -5.13 4.94
N HIS A 58 -1.01 -5.78 5.95
CA HIS A 58 -2.46 -5.80 6.17
C HIS A 58 -2.93 -4.55 6.90
N VAL A 59 -3.97 -3.87 6.40
CA VAL A 59 -4.60 -2.67 6.98
C VAL A 59 -6.13 -2.70 6.86
N GLY A 60 -6.81 -1.82 7.58
CA GLY A 60 -8.27 -1.71 7.58
C GLY A 60 -8.96 -2.70 8.52
N ALA A 61 -10.27 -2.54 8.72
CA ALA A 61 -11.02 -3.47 9.55
C ALA A 61 -11.14 -4.85 8.87
N PRO A 62 -11.05 -5.96 9.65
CA PRO A 62 -11.44 -7.26 9.14
C PRO A 62 -12.96 -7.32 8.95
N MET A 63 -13.44 -8.31 8.20
CA MET A 63 -14.86 -8.58 8.01
C MET A 63 -15.50 -9.01 9.35
N ASP A 64 -16.68 -8.47 9.63
CA ASP A 64 -17.45 -8.85 10.82
C ASP A 64 -17.96 -10.30 10.69
N LEU A 65 -17.69 -11.10 11.72
CA LEU A 65 -18.22 -12.45 11.83
C LEU A 65 -19.59 -12.43 12.56
N PRO A 66 -20.55 -13.27 12.16
CA PRO A 66 -21.74 -13.53 12.97
C PRO A 66 -21.37 -13.93 14.40
N ARG A 67 -22.18 -13.53 15.39
CA ARG A 67 -21.88 -13.74 16.83
C ARG A 67 -21.62 -15.20 17.19
N ASP A 68 -22.27 -16.13 16.49
CA ASP A 68 -22.18 -17.57 16.77
C ASP A 68 -21.05 -18.27 15.99
N SER A 69 -20.15 -17.50 15.36
CA SER A 69 -19.04 -18.04 14.59
C SER A 69 -18.00 -18.70 15.51
N PRO A 70 -17.56 -19.94 15.21
CA PRO A 70 -16.44 -20.58 15.88
C PRO A 70 -15.19 -19.69 16.02
N ASN A 71 -14.55 -19.73 17.19
CA ASN A 71 -13.37 -18.90 17.49
C ASN A 71 -12.21 -19.07 16.50
N TYR A 72 -12.04 -20.27 15.91
CA TYR A 72 -10.98 -20.52 14.93
C TYR A 72 -11.17 -19.69 13.64
N MET A 73 -12.42 -19.34 13.29
CA MET A 73 -12.69 -18.52 12.10
C MET A 73 -12.23 -17.08 12.28
N LYS A 74 -12.14 -16.58 13.51
CA LYS A 74 -11.76 -15.19 13.77
C LYS A 74 -10.34 -14.88 13.26
N ALA A 75 -9.37 -15.72 13.60
CA ALA A 75 -7.99 -15.54 13.12
C ALA A 75 -7.87 -15.69 11.60
N VAL A 76 -8.65 -16.59 11.00
CA VAL A 76 -8.69 -16.80 9.54
C VAL A 76 -9.28 -15.58 8.83
N VAL A 77 -10.43 -15.09 9.29
CA VAL A 77 -11.08 -13.91 8.71
C VAL A 77 -10.21 -12.68 8.88
N ASP A 78 -9.60 -12.48 10.05
CA ASP A 78 -8.69 -11.36 10.29
C ASP A 78 -7.51 -11.34 9.29
N GLY A 79 -6.96 -12.51 8.93
CA GLY A 79 -5.86 -12.62 7.96
C GLY A 79 -6.26 -12.52 6.49
N VAL A 80 -7.51 -12.83 6.14
CA VAL A 80 -7.95 -12.91 4.72
C VAL A 80 -8.77 -11.69 4.29
N SER A 81 -9.50 -11.06 5.21
CA SER A 81 -10.47 -10.01 4.87
C SER A 81 -9.92 -8.59 4.94
N ARG A 82 -8.78 -8.38 5.59
CA ARG A 82 -8.13 -7.08 5.65
C ARG A 82 -7.59 -6.69 4.28
N LYS A 83 -7.51 -5.38 4.05
CA LYS A 83 -6.90 -4.84 2.84
C LYS A 83 -5.39 -5.06 2.90
N ARG A 84 -4.77 -5.19 1.73
CA ARG A 84 -3.34 -5.49 1.59
C ARG A 84 -2.68 -4.37 0.81
N ILE A 85 -1.58 -3.89 1.37
CA ILE A 85 -0.66 -2.98 0.72
C ILE A 85 0.41 -3.84 0.07
N ASP A 86 0.67 -3.63 -1.22
CA ASP A 86 1.67 -4.41 -1.96
C ASP A 86 3.04 -4.29 -1.29
N VAL A 87 3.50 -3.04 -1.10
CA VAL A 87 4.77 -2.74 -0.43
C VAL A 87 4.65 -1.52 0.48
N VAL A 88 5.21 -1.60 1.67
CA VAL A 88 5.64 -0.42 2.43
C VAL A 88 7.15 -0.29 2.25
N GLY A 89 7.62 0.86 1.78
CA GLY A 89 9.04 1.13 1.59
C GLY A 89 9.55 2.18 2.58
N ARG A 90 10.82 2.11 2.96
CA ARG A 90 11.49 3.16 3.73
C ARG A 90 12.60 3.79 2.91
N ASP A 91 12.63 5.11 2.87
CA ASP A 91 13.69 5.93 2.28
C ASP A 91 14.09 6.99 3.30
N ARG A 92 15.30 6.88 3.87
CA ARG A 92 15.87 7.90 4.79
C ARG A 92 14.95 8.33 5.93
N GLY A 93 14.18 7.38 6.48
CA GLY A 93 13.25 7.61 7.59
C GLY A 93 11.82 8.01 7.17
N MET A 94 11.57 8.23 5.88
CA MET A 94 10.21 8.37 5.33
C MET A 94 9.66 7.01 4.95
N LEU A 95 8.39 6.76 5.29
CA LEU A 95 7.67 5.59 4.80
C LEU A 95 6.83 5.93 3.57
N TRP A 96 6.85 5.00 2.61
CA TRP A 96 6.07 5.04 1.38
C TRP A 96 5.09 3.88 1.37
N ILE A 97 3.83 4.18 1.08
CA ILE A 97 2.77 3.18 0.86
C ILE A 97 2.68 3.00 -0.65
N ILE A 98 3.16 1.87 -1.13
CA ILE A 98 3.42 1.65 -2.55
C ILE A 98 2.38 0.66 -3.10
N GLU A 99 1.63 1.12 -4.09
CA GLU A 99 0.79 0.27 -4.94
C GLU A 99 1.57 -0.04 -6.22
N VAL A 100 1.67 -1.32 -6.59
CA VAL A 100 2.35 -1.75 -7.81
C VAL A 100 1.32 -2.18 -8.84
N LYS A 101 1.46 -1.72 -10.08
CA LYS A 101 0.58 -2.10 -11.20
C LYS A 101 1.34 -2.16 -12.52
N PRO A 102 1.01 -3.03 -13.48
CA PRO A 102 1.53 -2.89 -14.84
C PRO A 102 1.10 -1.55 -15.45
N PHE A 103 -0.15 -1.14 -15.26
CA PHE A 103 -0.71 0.12 -15.75
C PHE A 103 -1.39 0.88 -14.60
N ALA A 104 -0.92 2.08 -14.30
CA ALA A 104 -1.50 2.95 -13.28
C ALA A 104 -2.66 3.79 -13.85
N ASN A 105 -3.83 3.70 -13.22
CA ASN A 105 -5.04 4.44 -13.58
C ASN A 105 -5.73 5.00 -12.32
N MET A 106 -6.93 5.56 -12.48
CA MET A 106 -7.69 6.15 -11.37
C MET A 106 -7.93 5.19 -10.18
N THR A 107 -8.00 3.88 -10.44
CA THR A 107 -8.16 2.86 -9.39
C THR A 107 -6.91 2.79 -8.51
N ALA A 108 -5.72 2.83 -9.12
CA ALA A 108 -4.46 2.80 -8.40
C ALA A 108 -4.32 4.02 -7.45
N ILE A 109 -4.76 5.21 -7.89
CA ILE A 109 -4.84 6.40 -7.02
C ILE A 109 -5.77 6.16 -5.83
N GLY A 110 -7.00 5.70 -6.09
CA GLY A 110 -7.97 5.44 -5.05
C GLY A 110 -7.47 4.42 -4.03
N GLN A 111 -6.81 3.36 -4.49
CA GLN A 111 -6.20 2.33 -3.65
C GLN A 111 -5.09 2.91 -2.78
N VAL A 112 -4.06 3.53 -3.37
CA VAL A 112 -2.88 3.98 -2.62
C VAL A 112 -3.21 5.07 -1.59
N VAL A 113 -4.11 6.00 -1.92
CA VAL A 113 -4.56 7.05 -0.99
C VAL A 113 -5.34 6.44 0.17
N THR A 114 -6.22 5.47 -0.13
CA THR A 114 -6.98 4.75 0.90
C THR A 114 -6.04 3.97 1.81
N TYR A 115 -5.06 3.28 1.25
CA TYR A 115 -4.07 2.51 1.99
C TYR A 115 -3.19 3.40 2.87
N ALA A 116 -2.70 4.52 2.36
CA ALA A 116 -1.94 5.49 3.16
C ALA A 116 -2.76 6.04 4.33
N LYS A 117 -4.05 6.32 4.11
CA LYS A 117 -4.95 6.74 5.18
C LYS A 117 -5.09 5.68 6.27
N LEU A 118 -5.38 4.43 5.89
CA LEU A 118 -5.58 3.34 6.83
C LEU A 118 -4.30 3.00 7.59
N PHE A 119 -3.17 2.98 6.88
CA PHE A 119 -1.86 2.72 7.48
C PHE A 119 -1.53 3.75 8.56
N ASN A 120 -1.64 5.04 8.26
CA ASN A 120 -1.35 6.12 9.22
C ASN A 120 -2.36 6.19 10.39
N GLN A 121 -3.48 5.47 10.34
CA GLN A 121 -4.41 5.33 11.47
C GLN A 121 -4.05 4.16 12.39
N GLU A 122 -3.40 3.13 11.85
CA GLU A 122 -3.09 1.86 12.54
C GLU A 122 -1.63 1.74 12.97
N PHE A 123 -0.75 2.62 12.52
CA PHE A 123 0.66 2.60 12.88
C PHE A 123 1.03 3.99 13.41
N ASP A 124 1.65 4.03 14.59
CA ASP A 124 2.15 5.27 15.20
C ASP A 124 3.47 5.67 14.53
N ILE A 125 3.35 6.33 13.37
CA ILE A 125 4.48 6.75 12.54
C ILE A 125 4.51 8.27 12.46
N SER A 126 5.68 8.85 12.69
CA SER A 126 5.94 10.26 12.48
C SER A 126 7.27 10.43 11.74
N PRO A 127 7.29 11.08 10.57
CA PRO A 127 6.15 11.70 9.87
C PRO A 127 5.21 10.67 9.21
N PRO A 128 3.97 11.05 8.83
CA PRO A 128 3.04 10.14 8.17
C PRO A 128 3.62 9.52 6.89
N ALA A 129 3.29 8.25 6.65
CA ALA A 129 3.66 7.56 5.42
C ALA A 129 2.94 8.16 4.21
N LEU A 130 3.65 8.30 3.09
CA LEU A 130 3.18 8.96 1.87
C LEU A 130 2.80 7.95 0.78
N PRO A 131 1.76 8.23 -0.02
CA PRO A 131 1.36 7.32 -1.09
C PRO A 131 2.32 7.38 -2.30
N MET A 132 2.60 6.22 -2.88
CA MET A 132 3.37 6.06 -4.12
C MET A 132 2.75 4.99 -5.03
N ILE A 133 2.78 5.23 -6.34
CA ILE A 133 2.46 4.22 -7.34
C ILE A 133 3.75 3.92 -8.12
N VAL A 134 4.04 2.63 -8.28
CA VAL A 134 5.07 2.12 -9.19
C VAL A 134 4.39 1.34 -10.30
N SER A 135 4.68 1.70 -11.55
CA SER A 135 4.11 1.00 -12.70
C SER A 135 5.04 0.85 -13.90
N MET A 136 4.68 0.00 -14.87
CA MET A 136 5.33 0.05 -16.17
C MET A 136 4.86 1.30 -16.91
N THR A 137 3.56 1.44 -17.13
CA THR A 137 2.95 2.61 -17.78
C THR A 137 1.91 3.28 -16.88
N LEU A 138 1.52 4.51 -17.21
CA LEU A 138 0.44 5.22 -16.50
C LEU A 138 -0.46 6.00 -17.45
N ASP A 139 -1.71 6.15 -17.04
CA ASP A 139 -2.71 7.02 -17.66
C ASP A 139 -2.32 8.50 -17.46
N ARG A 140 -2.22 9.27 -18.55
CA ARG A 140 -1.84 10.68 -18.46
C ARG A 140 -2.79 11.50 -17.57
N ASP A 141 -4.08 11.19 -17.58
CA ASP A 141 -5.10 11.98 -16.90
C ASP A 141 -5.00 11.87 -15.37
N ILE A 142 -4.27 10.88 -14.86
CA ILE A 142 -4.07 10.71 -13.43
C ILE A 142 -2.90 11.53 -12.87
N LEU A 143 -2.06 12.14 -13.72
CA LEU A 143 -0.87 12.88 -13.30
C LEU A 143 -1.20 14.09 -12.42
N GLU A 144 -2.09 14.96 -12.90
CA GLU A 144 -2.49 16.17 -12.19
C GLU A 144 -3.23 15.82 -10.88
N ILE A 145 -4.09 14.80 -10.93
CA ILE A 145 -4.83 14.33 -9.76
C ILE A 145 -3.88 13.71 -8.72
N GLY A 146 -2.92 12.91 -9.15
CA GLY A 146 -1.93 12.32 -8.25
C GLY A 146 -1.07 13.39 -7.58
N GLU A 147 -0.60 14.40 -8.33
CA GLU A 147 0.13 15.54 -7.76
C GLU A 147 -0.72 16.29 -6.73
N HIS A 148 -1.97 16.63 -7.08
CA HIS A 148 -2.89 17.30 -6.17
C HIS A 148 -3.14 16.52 -4.86
N LEU A 149 -3.16 15.19 -4.94
CA LEU A 149 -3.36 14.31 -3.79
C LEU A 149 -2.04 13.93 -3.07
N GLY A 150 -0.89 14.42 -3.54
CA GLY A 150 0.42 14.11 -2.98
C GLY A 150 0.89 12.67 -3.22
N VAL A 151 0.44 12.03 -4.30
CA VAL A 151 0.85 10.69 -4.72
C VAL A 151 2.09 10.79 -5.61
N LYS A 152 3.19 10.17 -5.17
CA LYS A 152 4.38 10.02 -6.03
C LYS A 152 4.13 8.92 -7.06
N MET A 153 4.30 9.23 -8.35
CA MET A 153 4.07 8.25 -9.43
C MET A 153 5.37 8.01 -10.18
N LEU A 154 5.79 6.75 -10.27
CA LEU A 154 6.97 6.33 -11.00
C LEU A 154 6.56 5.29 -12.05
N SER A 155 6.79 5.61 -13.32
CA SER A 155 6.50 4.72 -14.44
C SER A 155 7.79 4.38 -15.17
N MET A 156 8.03 3.08 -15.39
CA MET A 156 9.28 2.56 -15.94
C MET A 156 9.37 2.69 -17.47
N ASP A 157 8.23 2.56 -18.17
CA ASP A 157 8.12 2.65 -19.63
C ASP A 157 7.44 3.95 -20.11
N GLY A 158 6.96 4.78 -19.18
CA GLY A 158 6.42 6.11 -19.45
C GLY A 158 4.89 6.21 -19.53
N VAL A 159 4.44 7.39 -19.98
CA VAL A 159 3.02 7.78 -19.98
C VAL A 159 2.31 7.31 -21.24
N THR A 160 1.14 6.70 -21.10
CA THR A 160 0.27 6.30 -22.20
C THR A 160 -0.98 7.18 -22.29
N LEU A 161 -1.56 7.27 -23.50
CA LEU A 161 -2.76 8.05 -23.82
C LEU A 161 -4.04 7.45 -23.23
#